data_AF-A0A8J5UEV9-F1
#
_entry.id   AF-A0A8J5UEV9-F1
#
_cell.length_a   1.000
_cell.length_b   1.000
_cell.length_c   1.000
_cell.angle_alpha   90.00
_cell.angle_beta   90.00
_cell.angle_gamma   90.00
#
_symmetry.space_group_name_H-M   'P 1'
#
loop_
_entity.id
_entity.type
_entity.pdbx_description
1 polymer ?
#
loop_
_entity_poly.entity_id
_entity_poly.type
_entity_poly.pdbx_seq_one_letter_code
_entity_poly.pdbx_strand_id
1 'polypeptide(L)'
;MTTNHPEKLDRALTRPGRIDKEVEFQLASRGIIKDIFRFMFGQLEKKIVQVSQQKVCNGEIESQADEFAAKIPESKFSPAEIMSYLLPYRSCPAAAIENCGQWVDGLLKEKQAKKDALKRGMQNPRS
;
A
#
# COMPACT_ATOMS: atom_id res chain seq x y z
N MET A 1 5.95 10.62 -17.31
CA MET A 1 5.61 11.79 -16.46
C MET A 1 4.83 11.24 -15.27
N THR A 2 5.18 11.58 -14.04
CA THR A 2 4.37 11.23 -12.85
C THR A 2 3.87 12.54 -12.24
N THR A 3 2.55 12.69 -12.10
CA THR A 3 1.94 13.90 -11.52
C THR A 3 0.95 13.49 -10.45
N ASN A 4 1.06 14.09 -9.27
CA ASN A 4 0.07 13.93 -8.20
C ASN A 4 -1.16 14.83 -8.41
N HIS A 5 -1.13 15.71 -9.43
CA HIS A 5 -2.17 16.69 -9.75
C HIS A 5 -2.41 16.74 -11.26
N PRO A 6 -3.14 15.77 -11.84
CA PRO A 6 -3.42 15.74 -13.28
C PRO A 6 -4.27 16.93 -13.75
N GLU A 7 -5.12 17.48 -12.87
CA GLU A 7 -5.97 18.65 -13.14
C GLU A 7 -5.19 19.95 -13.45
N LYS A 8 -3.93 20.03 -13.01
CA LYS A 8 -3.04 21.19 -13.22
C LYS A 8 -2.07 21.00 -14.38
N LEU A 9 -2.14 19.89 -15.12
CA LEU A 9 -1.29 19.72 -16.30
C LEU A 9 -1.75 20.65 -17.42
N ASP A 10 -0.79 21.37 -17.99
CA ASP A 10 -0.99 22.22 -19.14
C ASP A 10 -1.52 21.40 -20.33
N ARG A 11 -2.55 21.90 -21.03
CA ARG A 11 -3.17 21.24 -22.20
C ARG A 11 -2.19 20.95 -23.33
N ALA A 12 -0.99 21.53 -23.33
CA ALA A 12 0.07 21.19 -24.26
C ALA A 12 0.74 19.82 -23.97
N LEU A 13 0.66 19.30 -22.74
CA LEU A 13 1.30 18.05 -22.30
C LEU A 13 0.43 16.80 -22.48
N THR A 14 -0.88 16.96 -22.69
CA THR A 14 -1.85 15.86 -22.92
C THR A 14 -2.14 15.61 -24.41
N ARG A 15 -1.40 16.26 -25.33
CA ARG A 15 -1.57 16.05 -26.77
C ARG A 15 -1.07 14.66 -27.22
N PRO A 16 -1.77 14.02 -28.17
CA PRO A 16 -1.36 12.73 -28.73
C PRO A 16 0.07 12.83 -29.28
N GLY A 17 0.96 11.94 -28.81
CA GLY A 17 2.39 11.93 -29.13
C GLY A 17 3.36 12.30 -27.98
N ARG A 18 2.87 12.76 -26.81
CA ARG A 18 3.71 13.00 -25.61
C ARG A 18 3.42 12.10 -24.40
N ILE A 19 2.17 11.68 -24.19
CA ILE A 19 1.78 10.73 -23.13
C ILE A 19 0.79 9.74 -23.77
N ASP A 20 1.24 8.50 -23.95
CA ASP A 20 0.46 7.44 -24.62
C ASP A 20 -0.36 6.60 -23.64
N LYS A 21 0.02 6.61 -22.35
CA LYS A 21 -0.66 5.87 -21.28
C LYS A 21 -0.64 6.66 -19.97
N GLU A 22 -1.81 6.86 -19.39
CA GLU A 22 -1.97 7.43 -18.05
C GLU A 22 -2.34 6.28 -17.10
N VAL A 23 -1.59 6.11 -16.03
CA VAL A 23 -1.87 5.11 -14.99
C VAL A 23 -2.13 5.87 -13.69
N GLU A 24 -3.38 5.84 -13.27
CA GLU A 24 -3.76 6.34 -11.95
C GLU A 24 -3.26 5.34 -10.90
N PHE A 25 -2.38 5.78 -10.00
CA PHE A 25 -2.00 4.97 -8.84
C PHE A 25 -3.16 4.92 -7.87
N GLN A 26 -4.05 3.97 -8.11
CA GLN A 26 -5.20 3.71 -7.27
C GLN A 26 -4.76 3.29 -5.86
N LEU A 27 -5.50 3.77 -4.88
CA LEU A 27 -5.30 3.39 -3.49
C LEU A 27 -5.63 1.89 -3.33
N ALA A 28 -4.89 1.19 -2.47
CA ALA A 28 -5.00 -0.25 -2.32
C ALA A 28 -6.38 -0.65 -1.80
N SER A 29 -7.09 -1.48 -2.57
CA SER A 29 -8.33 -2.16 -2.17
C SER A 29 -8.01 -3.40 -1.36
N ARG A 30 -9.00 -3.95 -0.63
CA ARG A 30 -8.79 -5.14 0.21
C ARG A 30 -8.20 -6.33 -0.56
N GLY A 31 -8.60 -6.51 -1.82
CA GLY A 31 -8.02 -7.53 -2.70
C GLY A 31 -6.53 -7.32 -3.00
N ILE A 32 -6.13 -6.07 -3.27
CA ILE A 32 -4.72 -5.71 -3.53
C ILE A 32 -3.88 -5.92 -2.26
N ILE A 33 -4.41 -5.56 -1.09
CA ILE A 33 -3.72 -5.75 0.20
C ILE A 33 -3.45 -7.24 0.44
N LYS A 34 -4.46 -8.09 0.20
CA LYS A 34 -4.31 -9.56 0.29
C LYS A 34 -3.28 -10.09 -0.69
N ASP A 35 -3.31 -9.61 -1.94
CA ASP A 35 -2.38 -10.06 -2.97
C ASP A 35 -0.93 -9.67 -2.65
N ILE A 36 -0.70 -8.46 -2.14
CA ILE A 36 0.61 -8.01 -1.65
C ILE A 36 1.12 -8.91 -0.52
N PHE A 37 0.25 -9.22 0.45
CA PHE A 37 0.59 -10.07 1.57
C PHE A 37 0.96 -11.49 1.08
N ARG A 38 0.11 -12.08 0.25
CA ARG A 38 0.35 -13.39 -0.37
C ARG A 38 1.61 -13.40 -1.22
N PHE A 39 1.88 -12.35 -1.98
CA PHE A 39 3.08 -12.25 -2.79
C PHE A 39 4.34 -12.22 -1.91
N MET A 40 4.30 -11.45 -0.81
CA MET A 40 5.46 -11.28 0.06
C MET A 40 5.77 -12.53 0.90
N PHE A 41 4.75 -13.21 1.42
CA PHE A 41 4.92 -14.39 2.29
C PHE A 41 4.79 -15.72 1.54
N GLY A 42 3.92 -15.82 0.54
CA GLY A 42 3.67 -17.05 -0.22
C GLY A 42 4.79 -17.42 -1.21
N GLN A 43 5.69 -16.50 -1.57
CA GLN A 43 6.92 -16.84 -2.31
C GLN A 43 8.04 -17.36 -1.39
N LEU A 44 8.05 -16.96 -0.12
CA LEU A 44 9.07 -17.39 0.85
C LEU A 44 8.93 -18.88 1.18
N GLU A 45 7.69 -19.34 1.35
CA GLU A 45 7.40 -20.76 1.62
C GLU A 45 7.86 -21.66 0.48
N LYS A 46 7.64 -21.27 -0.78
CA LYS A 46 8.04 -22.08 -1.94
C LYS A 46 9.55 -22.29 -2.05
N LYS A 47 10.38 -21.40 -1.46
CA LYS A 47 11.84 -21.54 -1.45
C LYS A 47 12.35 -22.45 -0.34
N ILE A 48 11.59 -22.61 0.75
CA ILE A 48 11.96 -23.47 1.89
C ILE A 48 11.46 -24.92 1.65
N VAL A 49 10.34 -25.09 0.92
CA VAL A 49 9.64 -26.38 0.72
C VAL A 49 10.18 -27.20 -0.47
N GLN A 50 11.46 -27.09 -0.82
CA GLN A 50 12.13 -28.13 -1.65
C GLN A 50 12.54 -29.36 -0.82
N VAL A 51 12.32 -29.34 0.50
CA VAL A 51 12.62 -30.45 1.40
C VAL A 51 11.38 -30.73 2.27
N SER A 52 10.52 -31.64 1.81
CA SER A 52 9.50 -32.36 2.61
C SER A 52 8.32 -31.57 3.20
N GLN A 53 7.10 -32.02 2.83
CA GLN A 53 5.78 -31.74 3.45
C GLN A 53 5.01 -30.50 2.94
N GLN A 54 4.55 -30.64 1.71
CA GLN A 54 3.55 -29.79 1.05
C GLN A 54 2.13 -30.15 1.54
N LYS A 55 1.63 -29.62 2.68
CA LYS A 55 0.16 -29.50 2.88
C LYS A 55 -0.40 -28.65 4.03
N VAL A 56 0.42 -28.13 4.95
CA VAL A 56 -0.14 -27.53 6.18
C VAL A 56 -0.15 -25.99 6.18
N CYS A 57 0.81 -25.32 5.54
CA CYS A 57 1.05 -23.90 5.81
C CYS A 57 0.24 -22.89 4.96
N ASN A 58 -0.32 -23.32 3.82
CA ASN A 58 -1.04 -22.40 2.91
C ASN A 58 -2.31 -21.78 3.53
N GLY A 59 -2.98 -22.48 4.45
CA GLY A 59 -4.22 -21.99 5.07
C GLY A 59 -3.99 -20.84 6.05
N GLU A 60 -2.85 -20.84 6.75
CA GLU A 60 -2.52 -19.82 7.74
C GLU A 60 -2.27 -18.47 7.06
N ILE A 61 -1.56 -18.45 5.92
CA ILE A 61 -1.26 -17.23 5.17
C ILE A 61 -2.53 -16.58 4.62
N GLU A 62 -3.51 -17.35 4.13
CA GLU A 62 -4.77 -16.79 3.63
C GLU A 62 -5.61 -16.16 4.75
N SER A 63 -5.70 -16.84 5.90
CA SER A 63 -6.40 -16.31 7.07
C SER A 63 -5.72 -15.04 7.61
N GLN A 64 -4.38 -15.04 7.63
CA GLN A 64 -3.56 -13.90 8.01
C GLN A 64 -3.69 -12.72 7.04
N ALA A 65 -3.76 -12.98 5.73
CA ALA A 65 -3.99 -11.95 4.73
C ALA A 65 -5.37 -11.31 4.87
N ASP A 66 -6.41 -12.09 5.20
CA ASP A 66 -7.75 -11.55 5.45
C ASP A 66 -7.78 -10.66 6.69
N GLU A 67 -7.18 -11.11 7.79
CA GLU A 67 -7.10 -10.35 9.03
C GLU A 67 -6.28 -9.07 8.84
N PHE A 68 -5.14 -9.14 8.15
CA PHE A 68 -4.34 -7.98 7.80
C PHE A 68 -5.12 -6.97 6.96
N ALA A 69 -5.83 -7.46 5.93
CA ALA A 69 -6.64 -6.61 5.07
C ALA A 69 -7.91 -6.07 5.78
N ALA A 70 -8.39 -6.71 6.84
CA ALA A 70 -9.47 -6.21 7.68
C ALA A 70 -9.03 -5.04 8.57
N LYS A 71 -7.78 -5.03 9.04
CA LYS A 71 -7.21 -3.96 9.87
C LYS A 71 -6.84 -2.70 9.07
N ILE A 72 -6.62 -2.83 7.77
CA ILE A 72 -6.23 -1.72 6.90
C ILE A 72 -7.48 -1.11 6.23
N PRO A 73 -7.79 0.18 6.46
CA PRO A 73 -8.87 0.83 5.75
C PRO A 73 -8.57 0.94 4.26
N GLU A 74 -9.53 0.50 3.45
CA GLU A 74 -9.45 0.53 2.00
C GLU A 74 -9.31 1.96 1.48
N SER A 75 -8.62 2.12 0.35
CA SER A 75 -8.49 3.40 -0.32
C SER A 75 -7.78 4.50 0.52
N LYS A 76 -6.89 4.12 1.45
CA LYS A 76 -6.07 5.07 2.24
C LYS A 76 -4.57 4.94 2.02
N PHE A 77 -4.12 3.76 1.61
CA PHE A 77 -2.72 3.41 1.48
C PHE A 77 -2.41 2.99 0.05
N SER A 78 -1.21 3.32 -0.40
CA SER A 78 -0.70 2.87 -1.68
C SER A 78 -0.11 1.46 -1.53
N PRO A 79 -0.10 0.65 -2.61
CA PRO A 79 0.57 -0.65 -2.61
C PRO A 79 2.01 -0.61 -2.09
N ALA A 80 2.76 0.44 -2.43
CA ALA A 80 4.15 0.63 -1.99
C ALA A 80 4.28 0.86 -0.47
N GLU A 81 3.33 1.58 0.15
CA GLU A 81 3.35 1.84 1.60
C GLU A 81 3.15 0.53 2.37
N ILE A 82 2.19 -0.29 1.92
CA ILE A 82 1.91 -1.61 2.49
C ILE A 82 3.10 -2.53 2.28
N MET A 83 3.67 -2.58 1.08
CA MET A 83 4.88 -3.36 0.82
C MET A 83 6.04 -2.91 1.71
N SER A 84 6.28 -1.60 1.84
CA SER A 84 7.36 -1.06 2.67
C SER A 84 7.20 -1.43 4.14
N TYR A 85 5.96 -1.47 4.65
CA TYR A 85 5.69 -1.93 6.00
C TYR A 85 5.99 -3.42 6.18
N LEU A 86 5.67 -4.25 5.19
CA LEU A 86 5.86 -5.70 5.26
C LEU A 86 7.33 -6.13 5.03
N LEU A 87 8.18 -5.27 4.44
CA LEU A 87 9.62 -5.54 4.22
C LEU A 87 10.38 -6.02 5.47
N PRO A 88 10.33 -5.32 6.62
CA PRO A 88 11.02 -5.77 7.84
C PRO A 88 10.41 -7.03 8.45
N TYR A 89 9.13 -7.31 8.21
CA TYR A 89 8.43 -8.47 8.77
C TYR A 89 8.44 -9.70 7.86
N ARG A 90 9.25 -9.72 6.79
CA ARG A 90 9.30 -10.80 5.80
C ARG A 90 9.42 -12.22 6.38
N SER A 91 10.05 -12.38 7.54
CA SER A 91 10.21 -13.69 8.20
C SER A 91 9.13 -14.01 9.22
N CYS A 92 8.29 -13.03 9.62
CA CYS A 92 7.32 -13.16 10.70
C CYS A 92 5.99 -12.45 10.33
N PRO A 93 5.08 -13.11 9.59
CA PRO A 93 3.78 -12.54 9.23
C PRO A 93 2.88 -12.23 10.44
N ALA A 94 2.96 -13.03 11.51
CA ALA A 94 2.18 -12.81 12.73
C ALA A 94 2.50 -11.46 13.41
N ALA A 95 3.78 -11.12 13.52
CA ALA A 95 4.23 -9.86 14.10
C ALA A 95 3.76 -8.64 13.29
N ALA A 96 3.67 -8.78 11.95
CA ALA A 96 3.13 -7.73 11.09
C ALA A 96 1.65 -7.46 11.37
N ILE A 97 0.85 -8.49 11.63
CA ILE A 97 -0.60 -8.35 11.89
C ILE A 97 -0.85 -7.74 13.27
N GLU A 98 -0.05 -8.12 14.27
CA GLU A 98 -0.15 -7.56 15.62
C GLU A 98 0.18 -6.06 15.61
N ASN A 99 1.26 -5.66 14.93
CA ASN A 99 1.69 -4.27 14.83
C ASN A 99 0.93 -3.46 13.76
N CYS A 100 0.14 -4.12 12.90
CA CYS A 100 -0.55 -3.48 11.78
C CYS A 100 -1.46 -2.33 12.24
N GLY A 101 -2.26 -2.55 13.30
CA GLY A 101 -3.19 -1.54 13.79
C GLY A 101 -2.49 -0.26 14.24
N GLN A 102 -1.36 -0.40 14.95
CA GLN A 102 -0.58 0.74 15.42
C GLN A 102 0.10 1.48 14.27
N TRP A 103 0.58 0.75 13.26
CA TRP A 103 1.14 1.35 12.05
C TRP A 103 0.08 2.12 11.24
N VAL A 104 -1.11 1.55 11.06
CA VAL A 104 -2.24 2.19 10.36
C VAL A 104 -2.62 3.51 11.02
N ASP A 105 -2.77 3.54 12.35
CA ASP A 105 -3.11 4.75 13.09
C ASP A 105 -2.03 5.84 12.98
N GLY A 106 -0.76 5.46 13.14
CA GLY A 106 0.36 6.40 13.03
C GLY A 106 0.44 7.06 11.66
N LEU A 107 0.25 6.28 10.60
CA LEU A 107 0.37 6.75 9.23
C LEU A 107 -0.86 7.57 8.79
N LEU A 108 -2.07 7.23 9.28
CA LEU A 108 -3.27 8.06 9.15
C LEU A 108 -3.09 9.43 9.80
N LYS A 109 -2.55 9.48 11.02
CA LYS A 109 -2.25 10.74 11.72
C LYS A 109 -1.25 11.59 10.95
N GLU A 110 -0.17 10.99 10.45
CA GLU A 110 0.82 11.71 9.65
C GLU A 110 0.22 12.29 8.36
N LYS A 111 -0.57 11.48 7.63
CA LYS A 111 -1.26 11.94 6.41
C LYS A 111 -2.27 13.04 6.69
N GLN A 112 -3.02 12.95 7.80
CA GLN A 112 -3.97 13.98 8.21
C GLN A 112 -3.25 15.28 8.58
N ALA A 113 -2.16 15.21 9.33
CA ALA A 113 -1.33 16.37 9.69
C ALA A 113 -0.73 17.05 8.45
N LYS A 114 -0.22 16.27 7.49
CA LYS A 114 0.27 16.78 6.19
C LYS A 114 -0.82 17.48 5.39
N LYS A 115 -2.03 16.90 5.35
CA LYS A 115 -3.21 17.53 4.70
C LYS A 115 -3.62 18.83 5.37
N ASP A 116 -3.63 18.88 6.70
CA ASP A 116 -3.99 20.09 7.46
C ASP A 116 -2.97 21.21 7.26
N ALA A 117 -1.67 20.88 7.34
CA ALA A 117 -0.58 21.81 7.09
C ALA A 117 -0.63 22.40 5.65
N LEU A 118 -0.93 21.56 4.65
CA LEU A 118 -1.08 22.01 3.27
C LEU A 118 -2.27 22.97 3.10
N LYS A 119 -3.42 22.66 3.72
CA LYS A 119 -4.60 23.55 3.67
C LYS A 119 -4.35 24.89 4.35
N ARG A 120 -3.65 24.90 5.50
CA ARG A 120 -3.30 26.14 6.22
C ARG A 120 -2.32 27.00 5.43
N GLY A 121 -1.36 26.40 4.73
CA GLY A 121 -0.40 27.12 3.87
C GLY A 121 -1.04 27.79 2.64
N MET A 122 -2.16 27.27 2.13
CA MET A 122 -2.88 27.85 0.98
C MET A 122 -3.84 28.98 1.36
N GLN A 123 -4.22 29.10 2.63
CA GLN A 123 -5.19 30.10 3.12
C GLN A 123 -4.59 31.45 3.48
N ASN A 124 -3.28 31.63 3.34
CA ASN A 124 -2.62 32.89 3.62
C ASN A 124 -1.99 33.49 2.34
N PRO A 125 -2.80 33.99 1.38
CA PRO A 125 -2.27 34.90 0.37
C PRO A 125 -1.80 36.17 1.10
N ARG A 126 -0.50 36.43 1.02
CA ARG A 126 0.15 37.64 1.53
C ARG A 126 -0.66 38.87 1.11
N SER A 127 -1.11 39.64 2.10
CA SER A 127 -1.40 41.07 1.95
C SER A 127 -0.11 41.85 1.69
#